data_AF-A0A822BMZ7-F1
#
_entry.id   AF-A0A822BMZ7-F1
#
_cell.length_a   1.000
_cell.length_b   1.000
_cell.length_c   1.000
_cell.angle_alpha   90.00
_cell.angle_beta   90.00
_cell.angle_gamma   90.00
#
_symmetry.space_group_name_H-M   'P 1'
#
loop_
_entity.id
_entity.type
_entity.pdbx_description
1 polymer ?
#
loop_
_entity_poly.entity_id
_entity_poly.type
_entity_poly.pdbx_seq_one_letter_code
_entity_poly.pdbx_strand_id
1 'polypeptide(L)' 'HDWRSDPFTGGTWGWYRPGQVTSNLLTLQEHEPPLFFASSDIANGWRGFIDGALESGLTVVRHVERYLNEKSN' A
#
# COMPACT_ATOMS: atom_id res chain seq x y z
N HIS A 1 -18.31 3.93 14.87
CA HIS A 1 -17.31 2.85 15.00
C HIS A 1 -16.09 3.42 15.68
N ASP A 2 -15.50 2.70 16.64
CA ASP A 2 -14.24 3.10 17.28
C ASP A 2 -13.07 2.47 16.51
N TRP A 3 -12.55 3.22 15.54
CA TRP A 3 -11.42 2.81 14.71
C TRP A 3 -10.11 2.65 15.49
N ARG A 4 -9.98 3.29 16.66
CA ARG A 4 -8.75 3.21 17.45
C ARG A 4 -8.65 1.87 18.18
N SER A 5 -9.79 1.36 18.63
CA SER A 5 -9.87 0.10 19.37
C SER A 5 -10.15 -1.10 18.46
N ASP A 6 -10.28 -0.89 17.15
CA ASP A 6 -10.46 -1.97 16.17
C ASP A 6 -9.14 -2.75 15.99
N PRO A 7 -9.12 -4.07 16.26
CA PRO A 7 -7.91 -4.87 16.20
C PRO A 7 -7.34 -5.05 14.79
N PHE A 8 -8.10 -4.73 13.74
CA PHE A 8 -7.68 -4.92 12.35
C PHE A 8 -7.20 -3.63 11.68
N THR A 9 -7.45 -2.45 12.26
CA THR A 9 -7.03 -1.18 11.67
C THR A 9 -5.97 -0.47 12.49
N GLY A 10 -6.06 -0.53 13.83
CA GLY A 10 -5.14 0.19 14.72
C GLY A 10 -5.20 1.72 14.59
N GLY A 11 -6.25 2.26 13.97
CA GLY A 11 -6.37 3.66 13.62
C GLY A 11 -7.41 3.94 12.52
N THR A 12 -7.51 5.22 12.14
CA THR A 12 -8.35 5.73 11.05
C THR A 12 -7.56 5.73 9.73
N TRP A 13 -7.51 6.84 8.99
CA TRP A 13 -6.65 6.98 7.82
C TRP A 13 -5.18 7.28 8.17
N GLY A 14 -4.27 6.96 7.26
CA GLY A 14 -2.85 7.26 7.38
C GLY A 14 -2.56 8.76 7.52
N TRP A 15 -1.91 9.12 8.63
CA TRP A 15 -1.30 10.43 8.83
C TRP A 15 0.10 10.25 9.41
N TYR A 16 1.07 11.01 8.90
CA TYR A 16 2.48 10.70 9.08
C TYR A 16 3.17 11.71 9.99
N ARG A 17 4.14 11.21 10.76
CA ARG A 17 5.06 12.09 11.47
C ARG A 17 5.96 12.84 10.48
N PRO A 18 6.52 14.00 10.86
CA PRO A 18 7.52 14.69 10.04
C PRO A 18 8.63 13.74 9.59
N GLY A 19 8.96 13.76 8.29
CA GLY A 19 10.00 12.93 7.68
C GLY A 19 9.62 11.47 7.40
N GLN A 20 8.55 10.92 8.00
CA GLN A 20 8.21 9.50 7.87
C GLN A 20 7.91 9.10 6.41
N VAL A 21 7.24 9.96 5.66
CA VAL A 21 6.96 9.72 4.23
C VAL A 21 8.24 9.76 3.40
N THR A 22 9.00 10.85 3.51
CA THR A 22 10.19 11.07 2.68
C THR A 22 11.28 10.04 2.92
N SER A 23 11.33 9.47 4.13
CA SER A 23 12.33 8.47 4.49
C SER A 23 11.92 7.03 4.18
N ASN A 24 10.62 6.70 4.19
CA ASN A 24 10.18 5.30 4.20
C ASN A 24 9.24 4.91 3.06
N LEU A 25 8.66 5.86 2.31
CA LEU A 25 7.63 5.54 1.33
C LEU A 25 8.11 4.54 0.27
N LEU A 26 9.30 4.74 -0.28
CA LEU A 26 9.85 3.86 -1.31
C LEU A 26 9.99 2.43 -0.80
N THR A 27 10.60 2.26 0.38
CA THR A 27 10.75 0.94 1.02
C THR A 27 9.40 0.29 1.32
N LEU A 28 8.39 1.05 1.74
CA LEU A 28 7.05 0.50 1.98
C LEU A 28 6.32 0.09 0.69
N GLN A 29 6.68 0.70 -0.44
CA GLN A 29 6.12 0.38 -1.76
C GLN A 29 6.89 -0.73 -2.47
N GLU A 30 8.10 -1.09 -2.03
CA GLU A 30 8.85 -2.21 -2.58
C GLU A 30 8.08 -3.53 -2.41
N HIS A 31 8.30 -4.46 -3.34
CA HIS A 31 7.70 -5.79 -3.30
C HIS A 31 8.82 -6.81 -3.15
N GLU A 32 8.52 -7.91 -2.47
CA GLU A 32 9.41 -9.06 -2.35
C GLU A 32 8.67 -10.28 -2.92
N PRO A 33 8.60 -10.44 -4.26
CA PRO A 33 7.77 -11.48 -4.88
C PRO A 33 8.05 -12.88 -4.28
N PRO A 34 7.02 -13.65 -3.91
CA PRO A 34 5.61 -13.50 -4.29
C PRO A 34 4.78 -12.56 -3.41
N LEU A 35 5.38 -11.80 -2.49
CA LEU A 35 4.68 -10.86 -1.61
C LEU A 35 4.59 -9.46 -2.24
N PHE A 36 3.38 -8.93 -2.30
CA PHE A 36 3.08 -7.60 -2.84
C PHE A 36 2.18 -6.83 -1.86
N PHE A 37 2.49 -5.56 -1.63
CA PHE A 37 1.78 -4.71 -0.68
C PHE A 37 0.92 -3.66 -1.40
N ALA A 38 -0.38 -3.67 -1.14
CA ALA A 38 -1.32 -2.64 -1.58
C ALA A 38 -2.00 -2.01 -0.36
N SER A 39 -1.88 -0.69 -0.21
CA SER A 39 -2.60 0.05 0.82
C SER A 39 -2.74 1.51 0.41
N SER A 40 -3.85 2.13 0.84
CA SER A 40 -4.02 3.58 0.73
C SER A 40 -2.94 4.35 1.49
N ASP A 41 -2.39 3.79 2.56
CA ASP A 41 -1.40 4.46 3.40
C ASP A 41 -0.03 4.61 2.74
N ILE A 42 0.16 4.01 1.57
CA ILE A 42 1.40 4.08 0.80
C ILE A 42 1.15 4.48 -0.66
N ALA A 43 -0.01 5.06 -0.97
CA ALA A 43 -0.31 5.60 -2.29
C ALA A 43 0.55 6.84 -2.61
N ASN A 44 0.79 7.11 -3.90
CA ASN A 44 1.54 8.29 -4.34
C ASN A 44 0.65 9.54 -4.35
N GLY A 45 -0.60 9.40 -4.81
CA GLY A 45 -1.55 10.51 -4.89
C GLY A 45 -2.39 10.64 -3.61
N TRP A 46 -3.56 10.00 -3.61
CA TRP A 46 -4.61 10.17 -2.61
C TRP A 46 -4.40 9.30 -1.37
N ARG A 47 -3.26 9.50 -0.71
CA ARG A 47 -2.88 8.73 0.46
C ARG A 47 -3.81 8.94 1.65
N GLY A 48 -4.27 7.84 2.26
CA GLY A 48 -5.26 7.87 3.34
C GLY A 48 -6.71 7.98 2.85
N PHE A 49 -6.95 8.02 1.54
CA PHE A 49 -8.29 8.06 0.94
C PHE A 49 -8.60 6.77 0.18
N ILE A 50 -9.89 6.57 -0.15
CA ILE A 50 -10.34 5.40 -0.93
C ILE A 50 -9.64 5.35 -2.30
N ASP A 51 -9.42 6.49 -2.95
CA ASP A 51 -8.71 6.56 -4.23
C ASP A 51 -7.27 6.05 -4.14
N GLY A 52 -6.58 6.25 -3.01
CA GLY A 52 -5.25 5.67 -2.78
C GLY A 52 -5.26 4.14 -2.67
N ALA A 53 -6.34 3.55 -2.12
CA ALA A 53 -6.51 2.10 -2.09
C ALA A 53 -6.71 1.54 -3.51
N LEU A 54 -7.50 2.23 -4.34
CA LEU A 54 -7.69 1.86 -5.74
C LEU A 54 -6.40 2.01 -6.55
N GLU A 55 -5.69 3.13 -6.39
CA GLU A 55 -4.40 3.41 -7.04
C GLU A 55 -3.37 2.31 -6.75
N SER A 56 -3.17 1.99 -5.47
CA SER A 56 -2.21 0.98 -5.04
C SER A 56 -2.63 -0.43 -5.47
N GLY A 57 -3.92 -0.77 -5.36
CA GLY A 57 -4.44 -2.06 -5.80
C GLY A 57 -4.25 -2.31 -7.31
N LEU A 58 -4.57 -1.31 -8.14
CA LEU A 58 -4.38 -1.40 -9.60
C LEU A 58 -2.89 -1.49 -9.97
N THR A 59 -2.03 -0.77 -9.25
CA THR A 59 -0.58 -0.85 -9.43
C THR A 59 -0.06 -2.26 -9.12
N VAL A 60 -0.44 -2.81 -7.96
CA VAL A 60 0.03 -4.12 -7.50
C VAL A 60 -0.47 -5.26 -8.38
N VAL A 61 -1.71 -5.20 -8.88
CA VAL A 61 -2.22 -6.21 -9.83
C VAL A 61 -1.30 -6.35 -11.04
N ARG A 62 -0.81 -5.24 -11.61
CA ARG A 62 0.10 -5.27 -12.76
C ARG A 62 1.44 -5.93 -12.43
N HIS A 63 1.92 -5.77 -11.20
CA HIS A 63 3.15 -6.42 -10.74
C HIS A 63 2.96 -7.92 -10.53
N VAL A 64 1.81 -8.32 -9.97
CA VAL A 64 1.43 -9.73 -9.83
C VAL A 64 1.29 -10.40 -11.21
N GLU A 65 0.57 -9.78 -12.14
CA GLU A 65 0.40 -10.30 -13.51
C GLU A 65 1.76 -10.52 -14.18
N ARG A 66 2.68 -9.56 -14.07
CA ARG A 66 4.04 -9.69 -14.60
C ARG A 66 4.78 -10.88 -13.98
N TYR A 67 4.77 -10.99 -12.65
CA TYR A 67 5.43 -12.07 -11.94
C TYR A 67 4.89 -13.46 -12.33
N LEU A 68 3.57 -13.59 -12.47
CA LEU A 68 2.94 -14.85 -12.88
C LEU A 68 3.25 -15.22 -14.33
N ASN A 69 3.30 -14.23 -15.23
CA ASN A 69 3.67 -14.45 -16.63
C ASN A 69 5.14 -14.86 -16.79
N GLU A 70 6.04 -14.24 -16.02
CA GLU A 70 7.47 -14.60 -16.01
C GLU A 70 7.70 -16.02 -15.47
N LYS A 71 6.89 -16.47 -14.50
CA LYS A 71 6.96 -17.84 -13.97
C LYS A 71 6.35 -18.91 -14.88
N SER A 72 5.49 -18.51 -15.82
CA SER A 72 4.80 -19.44 -16.72
C SER A 72 5.60 -19.74 -17.99
N ASN A 73 6.71 -19.02 -18.21
CA ASN A 73 7.72 -19.30 -19.24
C ASN A 73 8.88 -20.12 -18.66
#